data_AF-A0A914L1H6-F1
#
_entry.id   AF-A0A914L1H6-F1
#
_cell.length_a   1.000
_cell.length_b   1.000
_cell.length_c   1.000
_cell.angle_alpha   90.00
_cell.angle_beta   90.00
_cell.angle_gamma   90.00
#
_symmetry.space_group_name_H-M   'P 1'
#
loop_
_entity.id
_entity.type
_entity.pdbx_description
1 polymer ?
#
loop_
_entity_poly.entity_id
_entity_poly.type
_entity_poly.pdbx_seq_one_letter_code
_entity_poly.pdbx_strand_id
1 'polypeptide(L)'
;MDVEERKIAVERELDVLKYFNNLELHRGLESRNHIIKMHGWKRRHSKMSFLLELGGNSLQDYYRQKIEDIYGENYRYNERVDEQLLINILKGAAQALQQFHQHGIHLDVKENNFVIALDENQSEPNTDPESNETISVKLIDFNISVINSKGHVAHTEYIVDAIQAPELLNNPPLITNKADVWSFGLMAAGLFHNTNYETARENLAEYRDDTRYNGRLDQLIKACTRENPNSRPTMDSVVSFLNGQLNDFS
;
A
#
# COMPACT_ATOMS: atom_id res chain seq x y z
N MET A 1 15.12 11.00 12.96
CA MET A 1 15.03 11.99 11.88
C MET A 1 15.41 13.37 12.38
N ASP A 2 16.53 13.90 11.89
CA ASP A 2 16.98 15.27 12.21
C ASP A 2 16.12 16.34 11.51
N VAL A 3 16.44 17.62 11.74
CA VAL A 3 15.64 18.74 11.22
C VAL A 3 15.72 18.86 9.69
N GLU A 4 16.89 18.60 9.09
CA GLU A 4 17.06 18.71 7.64
C GLU A 4 16.41 17.53 6.92
N GLU A 5 16.49 16.32 7.48
CA GLU A 5 15.80 15.14 6.98
C GLU A 5 14.27 15.34 6.96
N ARG A 6 13.69 15.90 8.04
CA ARG A 6 12.25 16.22 8.08
C ARG A 6 11.85 17.23 7.01
N LYS A 7 12.73 18.20 6.74
CA LYS A 7 12.48 19.22 5.72
C LYS A 7 12.51 18.60 4.32
N ILE A 8 13.46 17.71 4.04
CA ILE A 8 13.52 16.98 2.76
C ILE A 8 12.26 16.12 2.58
N ALA A 9 11.84 15.39 3.61
CA ALA A 9 10.64 14.54 3.56
C ALA A 9 9.38 15.34 3.21
N VAL A 10 9.16 16.46 3.90
CA VAL A 10 7.99 17.34 3.67
C VAL A 10 8.02 17.98 2.28
N GLU A 11 9.19 18.34 1.74
CA GLU A 11 9.30 18.87 0.37
C GLU A 11 8.99 17.78 -0.67
N ARG A 12 9.44 16.53 -0.44
CA ARG A 12 9.08 15.39 -1.31
C ARG A 12 7.58 15.13 -1.32
N GLU A 13 6.96 15.15 -0.14
CA GLU A 13 5.50 15.00 -0.02
C GLU A 13 4.77 16.10 -0.82
N LEU A 14 5.21 17.35 -0.69
CA LEU A 14 4.65 18.47 -1.47
C LEU A 14 4.81 18.27 -2.99
N ASP A 15 5.97 17.80 -3.44
CA ASP A 15 6.26 17.61 -4.86
C ASP A 15 5.41 16.49 -5.48
N VAL A 16 5.24 15.37 -4.77
CA VAL A 16 4.35 14.27 -5.18
C VAL A 16 2.89 14.75 -5.25
N LEU A 17 2.40 15.45 -4.22
CA LEU A 17 1.04 15.97 -4.20
C LEU A 17 0.78 16.98 -5.32
N LYS A 18 1.75 17.88 -5.60
CA LYS A 18 1.68 18.80 -6.74
C LYS A 18 1.67 18.07 -8.07
N TYR A 19 2.48 17.02 -8.22
CA TYR A 19 2.53 16.22 -9.44
C TYR A 19 1.16 15.64 -9.78
N PHE A 20 0.50 14.99 -8.81
CA PHE A 20 -0.82 14.40 -9.00
C PHE A 20 -1.94 15.44 -9.16
N ASN A 21 -1.87 16.59 -8.46
CA ASN A 21 -2.76 17.73 -8.73
C ASN A 21 -2.66 18.20 -10.19
N ASN A 22 -1.43 18.32 -10.72
CA ASN A 22 -1.21 18.74 -12.09
C ASN A 22 -1.68 17.67 -13.08
N LEU A 23 -1.50 16.40 -12.77
CA LEU A 23 -1.95 15.29 -13.60
C LEU A 23 -3.48 15.32 -13.78
N GLU A 24 -4.21 15.51 -12.68
CA GLU A 24 -5.68 15.67 -12.66
C GLU A 24 -6.14 16.81 -13.58
N LEU A 25 -5.47 17.97 -13.51
CA LEU A 25 -5.78 19.14 -14.34
C LEU A 25 -5.59 18.89 -15.85
N HIS A 26 -4.63 18.05 -16.25
CA HIS A 26 -4.28 17.85 -17.66
C HIS A 26 -4.85 16.55 -18.25
N ARG A 27 -5.11 15.53 -17.43
CA ARG A 27 -5.56 14.19 -17.86
C ARG A 27 -6.94 13.81 -17.33
N GLY A 28 -7.55 14.64 -16.48
CA GLY A 28 -8.86 14.41 -15.89
C GLY A 28 -8.80 13.69 -14.54
N LEU A 29 -9.95 13.61 -13.87
CA LEU A 29 -10.13 13.09 -12.51
C LEU A 29 -9.60 11.65 -12.32
N GLU A 30 -9.86 10.79 -13.30
CA GLU A 30 -9.46 9.37 -13.29
C GLU A 30 -7.97 9.13 -13.05
N SER A 31 -7.12 10.11 -13.41
CA SER A 31 -5.66 10.03 -13.19
C SER A 31 -5.24 10.07 -11.72
N ARG A 32 -6.20 10.24 -10.79
CA ARG A 32 -5.96 10.43 -9.36
C ARG A 32 -7.00 9.79 -8.42
N ASN A 33 -7.88 8.94 -8.91
CA ASN A 33 -8.97 8.37 -8.08
C ASN A 33 -8.47 7.66 -6.82
N HIS A 34 -7.25 7.10 -6.85
CA HIS A 34 -6.68 6.33 -5.76
C HIS A 34 -5.51 7.03 -5.03
N ILE A 35 -5.27 8.31 -5.28
CA ILE A 35 -4.23 9.09 -4.60
C ILE A 35 -4.91 10.26 -3.88
N ILE A 36 -4.59 10.48 -2.59
CA ILE A 36 -5.23 11.54 -1.79
C ILE A 36 -5.10 12.92 -2.42
N LYS A 37 -6.17 13.72 -2.38
CA LYS A 37 -6.17 15.07 -2.94
C LYS A 37 -5.53 16.11 -2.03
N MET A 38 -4.72 17.00 -2.60
CA MET A 38 -4.27 18.21 -1.93
C MET A 38 -5.07 19.39 -2.49
N HIS A 39 -5.88 20.03 -1.65
CA HIS A 39 -6.63 21.23 -2.00
C HIS A 39 -5.77 22.50 -1.93
N GLY A 40 -4.75 22.50 -1.07
CA GLY A 40 -3.83 23.61 -0.96
C GLY A 40 -2.70 23.34 0.02
N TRP A 41 -1.73 24.24 0.06
CA TRP A 41 -0.63 24.20 1.01
C TRP A 41 -0.18 25.61 1.35
N LYS A 42 0.44 25.77 2.52
CA LYS A 42 0.99 27.05 2.97
C LYS A 42 2.30 26.83 3.72
N ARG A 43 3.26 27.72 3.49
CA ARG A 43 4.49 27.81 4.29
C ARG A 43 4.47 29.09 5.11
N ARG A 44 4.74 28.98 6.42
CA ARG A 44 4.90 30.13 7.32
C ARG A 44 6.08 29.88 8.26
N HIS A 45 7.14 30.66 8.11
CA HIS A 45 8.43 30.42 8.77
C HIS A 45 8.94 29.00 8.46
N SER A 46 9.28 28.22 9.49
CA SER A 46 9.73 26.83 9.40
C SER A 46 8.61 25.78 9.37
N LYS A 47 7.33 26.20 9.29
CA LYS A 47 6.20 25.27 9.26
C LYS A 47 5.57 25.24 7.87
N MET A 48 5.38 24.02 7.36
CA MET A 48 4.54 23.74 6.20
C MET A 48 3.23 23.12 6.67
N SER A 49 2.13 23.45 6.00
CA SER A 49 0.81 22.89 6.27
C SER A 49 0.14 22.56 4.96
N PHE A 50 -0.46 21.37 4.90
CA PHE A 50 -1.23 20.87 3.78
C PHE A 50 -2.72 20.90 4.13
N LEU A 51 -3.56 21.21 3.16
CA LEU A 51 -4.99 20.97 3.21
C LEU A 51 -5.26 19.80 2.28
N LEU A 52 -5.51 18.62 2.86
CA LEU A 52 -5.77 17.39 2.14
C LEU A 52 -7.27 17.06 2.13
N GLU A 53 -7.68 16.28 1.15
CA GLU A 53 -8.94 15.54 1.16
C GLU A 53 -9.01 14.69 2.42
N LEU A 54 -10.21 14.57 2.98
CA LEU A 54 -10.44 13.75 4.15
C LEU A 54 -10.68 12.30 3.70
N GLY A 55 -9.78 11.40 4.11
CA GLY A 55 -10.01 9.96 4.04
C GLY A 55 -10.75 9.44 5.27
N GLY A 56 -11.28 8.23 5.17
CA GLY A 56 -11.83 7.48 6.29
C GLY A 56 -10.72 6.82 7.13
N ASN A 57 -11.04 5.68 7.73
CA ASN A 57 -10.07 4.89 8.50
C ASN A 57 -8.86 4.48 7.65
N SER A 58 -7.72 4.31 8.30
CA SER A 58 -6.60 3.57 7.71
C SER A 58 -7.05 2.14 7.37
N LEU A 59 -6.37 1.43 6.46
CA LEU A 59 -6.70 0.02 6.21
C LEU A 59 -6.49 -0.85 7.45
N GLN A 60 -5.53 -0.50 8.31
CA GLN A 60 -5.31 -1.20 9.58
C GLN A 60 -6.53 -1.10 10.49
N ASP A 61 -7.00 0.14 10.72
CA ASP A 61 -8.10 0.41 11.63
C ASP A 61 -9.41 -0.11 11.05
N TYR A 62 -9.62 0.05 9.74
CA TYR A 62 -10.79 -0.49 9.05
C TYR A 62 -10.86 -2.02 9.15
N TYR A 63 -9.75 -2.72 8.85
CA TYR A 63 -9.71 -4.17 8.95
C TYR A 63 -9.95 -4.64 10.39
N ARG A 64 -9.27 -4.02 11.37
CA ARG A 64 -9.44 -4.36 12.79
C ARG A 64 -10.89 -4.17 13.24
N GLN A 65 -11.50 -3.04 12.90
CA GLN A 65 -12.89 -2.75 13.23
C GLN A 65 -13.83 -3.81 12.63
N LYS A 66 -13.67 -4.17 11.35
CA LYS A 66 -14.56 -5.15 10.70
C LYS A 66 -14.39 -6.57 11.27
N ILE A 67 -13.16 -6.97 11.57
CA ILE A 67 -12.89 -8.25 12.22
C ILE A 67 -13.49 -8.27 13.65
N GLU A 68 -13.39 -7.17 14.39
CA GLU A 68 -14.04 -7.00 15.70
C GLU A 68 -15.58 -7.05 15.59
N ASP A 69 -16.18 -6.42 14.57
CA ASP A 69 -17.62 -6.45 14.32
C ASP A 69 -18.12 -7.88 14.00
N ILE A 70 -17.34 -8.67 13.26
CA ILE A 70 -17.72 -10.04 12.84
C ILE A 70 -17.56 -11.05 13.97
N TYR A 71 -16.43 -11.01 14.69
CA TYR A 71 -16.05 -12.06 15.65
C TYR A 71 -16.16 -11.65 17.12
N GLY A 72 -16.46 -10.38 17.40
CA GLY A 72 -16.45 -9.82 18.75
C GLY A 72 -15.07 -9.88 19.40
N GLU A 73 -15.02 -9.84 20.74
CA GLU A 73 -13.78 -9.83 21.52
C GLU A 73 -12.87 -11.06 21.31
N ASN A 74 -13.37 -12.14 20.70
CA ASN A 74 -12.64 -13.38 20.48
C ASN A 74 -11.82 -13.42 19.19
N TYR A 75 -11.81 -12.35 18.38
CA TYR A 75 -11.14 -12.34 17.08
C TYR A 75 -9.63 -12.67 17.15
N ARG A 76 -8.98 -12.38 18.29
CA ARG A 76 -7.56 -12.70 18.54
C ARG A 76 -7.25 -14.20 18.59
N TYR A 77 -8.28 -15.04 18.72
CA TYR A 77 -8.16 -16.50 18.79
C TYR A 77 -8.65 -17.20 17.51
N ASN A 78 -9.21 -16.47 16.55
CA ASN A 78 -9.68 -17.06 15.30
C ASN A 78 -8.53 -17.20 14.30
N GLU A 79 -8.24 -18.44 13.92
CA GLU A 79 -7.28 -18.77 12.85
C GLU A 79 -7.82 -18.46 11.45
N ARG A 80 -9.14 -18.25 11.31
CA ARG A 80 -9.79 -17.97 10.03
C ARG A 80 -10.11 -16.49 9.92
N VAL A 81 -9.22 -15.78 9.23
CA VAL A 81 -9.50 -14.47 8.64
C VAL A 81 -10.62 -14.63 7.60
N ASP A 82 -11.51 -13.64 7.52
CA ASP A 82 -12.42 -13.51 6.38
C ASP A 82 -11.57 -13.16 5.15
N GLU A 83 -11.18 -14.20 4.40
CA GLU A 83 -10.34 -14.06 3.21
C GLU A 83 -10.99 -13.14 2.16
N GLN A 84 -12.32 -13.11 2.08
CA GLN A 84 -13.03 -12.31 1.09
C GLN A 84 -12.96 -10.83 1.43
N LEU A 85 -13.17 -10.47 2.71
CA LEU A 85 -12.93 -9.11 3.20
C LEU A 85 -11.49 -8.66 2.90
N LEU A 86 -10.51 -9.51 3.23
CA LEU A 86 -9.10 -9.18 3.02
C LEU A 86 -8.77 -9.04 1.52
N ILE A 87 -9.30 -9.90 0.66
CA ILE A 87 -9.19 -9.76 -0.80
C ILE A 87 -9.75 -8.41 -1.25
N ASN A 88 -10.93 -8.01 -0.75
CA ASN A 88 -11.57 -6.74 -1.14
C ASN A 88 -10.74 -5.52 -0.69
N ILE A 89 -10.13 -5.57 0.50
CA ILE A 89 -9.20 -4.55 1.01
C ILE A 89 -7.95 -4.49 0.12
N LEU A 90 -7.33 -5.64 -0.15
CA LEU A 90 -6.11 -5.73 -0.93
C LEU A 90 -6.32 -5.32 -2.40
N LYS A 91 -7.52 -5.52 -2.97
CA LYS A 91 -7.88 -4.99 -4.31
C LYS A 91 -7.75 -3.48 -4.35
N GLY A 92 -8.36 -2.78 -3.39
CA GLY A 92 -8.32 -1.32 -3.32
C GLY A 92 -6.89 -0.79 -3.17
N ALA A 93 -6.12 -1.37 -2.25
CA ALA A 93 -4.71 -1.02 -2.07
C ALA A 93 -3.87 -1.30 -3.33
N ALA A 94 -4.13 -2.43 -4.00
CA ALA A 94 -3.43 -2.80 -5.22
C ALA A 94 -3.71 -1.83 -6.38
N GLN A 95 -4.95 -1.39 -6.54
CA GLN A 95 -5.34 -0.36 -7.52
C GLN A 95 -4.65 0.98 -7.26
N ALA A 96 -4.54 1.37 -5.98
CA ALA A 96 -3.84 2.59 -5.60
C ALA A 96 -2.35 2.55 -5.97
N LEU A 97 -1.67 1.45 -5.67
CA LEU A 97 -0.28 1.25 -6.08
C LEU A 97 -0.12 1.11 -7.59
N GLN A 98 -1.04 0.42 -8.27
CA GLN A 98 -1.06 0.32 -9.74
C GLN A 98 -1.09 1.71 -10.38
N GLN A 99 -1.95 2.61 -9.91
CA GLN A 99 -2.00 3.99 -10.38
C GLN A 99 -0.70 4.73 -10.04
N PHE A 100 -0.19 4.61 -8.82
CA PHE A 100 1.04 5.29 -8.42
C PHE A 100 2.27 4.84 -9.23
N HIS A 101 2.39 3.54 -9.53
CA HIS A 101 3.50 2.93 -10.28
C HIS A 101 3.61 3.38 -11.73
N GLN A 102 2.59 4.05 -12.27
CA GLN A 102 2.69 4.74 -13.57
C GLN A 102 3.61 5.97 -13.51
N HIS A 103 3.91 6.47 -12.30
CA HIS A 103 4.55 7.76 -12.08
C HIS A 103 5.72 7.71 -11.09
N GLY A 104 5.73 6.74 -10.17
CA GLY A 104 6.72 6.72 -9.09
C GLY A 104 6.80 5.42 -8.31
N ILE A 105 7.56 5.48 -7.22
CA ILE A 105 7.80 4.39 -6.26
C ILE A 105 7.55 4.95 -4.86
N HIS A 106 6.70 4.29 -4.08
CA HIS A 106 6.18 4.83 -2.82
C HIS A 106 7.21 4.72 -1.68
N LEU A 107 7.86 3.55 -1.59
CA LEU A 107 8.89 3.16 -0.63
C LEU A 107 8.45 2.98 0.83
N ASP A 108 7.25 3.42 1.19
CA ASP A 108 6.65 3.19 2.52
C ASP A 108 5.26 2.53 2.41
N VAL A 109 5.17 1.39 1.71
CA VAL A 109 3.90 0.67 1.58
C VAL A 109 3.62 -0.12 2.85
N LYS A 110 2.56 0.29 3.57
CA LYS A 110 2.04 -0.37 4.77
C LYS A 110 0.57 0.01 4.95
N GLU A 111 -0.17 -0.75 5.74
CA GLU A 111 -1.62 -0.63 5.91
C GLU A 111 -2.06 0.76 6.45
N ASN A 112 -1.17 1.45 7.17
CA ASN A 112 -1.44 2.79 7.69
C ASN A 112 -1.32 3.90 6.64
N ASN A 113 -0.66 3.62 5.51
CA ASN A 113 -0.45 4.58 4.43
C ASN A 113 -1.52 4.47 3.33
N PHE A 114 -2.62 3.78 3.64
CA PHE A 114 -3.81 3.70 2.82
C PHE A 114 -5.02 4.06 3.67
N VAL A 115 -5.93 4.84 3.11
CA VAL A 115 -7.19 5.23 3.76
C VAL A 115 -8.38 4.85 2.89
N ILE A 116 -9.50 4.54 3.53
CA ILE A 116 -10.78 4.35 2.83
C ILE A 116 -11.17 5.67 2.17
N ALA A 117 -11.50 5.64 0.89
CA ALA A 117 -12.04 6.80 0.21
C ALA A 117 -13.46 7.07 0.71
N LEU A 118 -13.73 8.30 1.14
CA LEU A 118 -15.07 8.73 1.48
C LEU A 118 -15.74 9.21 0.19
N ASP A 119 -16.81 8.53 -0.24
CA ASP A 119 -17.70 9.08 -1.26
C ASP A 119 -18.62 10.10 -0.56
N GLU A 120 -18.81 11.28 -1.15
CA GLU A 120 -19.72 12.31 -0.61
C GLU A 120 -21.16 11.80 -0.46
N ASN A 121 -21.50 10.70 -1.16
CA ASN A 121 -22.81 10.06 -1.13
C ASN A 121 -22.86 8.71 -0.36
N GLN A 122 -21.75 8.20 0.15
CA GLN A 122 -21.73 6.96 0.94
C GLN A 122 -21.09 7.20 2.31
N SER A 123 -21.91 7.11 3.35
CA SER A 123 -21.48 7.25 4.74
C SER A 123 -20.62 6.07 5.22
N GLU A 124 -20.73 4.89 4.59
CA GLU A 124 -19.82 3.76 4.77
C GLU A 124 -19.70 2.98 3.45
N PRO A 125 -18.52 2.40 3.13
CA PRO A 125 -18.39 1.46 2.03
C PRO A 125 -19.34 0.27 2.25
N ASN A 126 -19.85 -0.33 1.18
CA ASN A 126 -20.68 -1.52 1.27
C ASN A 126 -19.87 -2.65 1.94
N THR A 127 -20.30 -3.08 3.13
CA THR A 127 -19.55 -4.01 3.98
C THR A 127 -20.11 -5.42 3.95
N ASP A 128 -20.98 -5.73 3.00
CA ASP A 128 -21.41 -7.09 2.79
C ASP A 128 -20.18 -7.94 2.38
N PRO A 129 -19.73 -8.88 3.22
CA PRO A 129 -18.57 -9.71 2.91
C PRO A 129 -18.83 -10.66 1.73
N GLU A 130 -20.10 -10.86 1.34
CA GLU A 130 -20.48 -11.56 0.10
C GLU A 130 -20.49 -10.63 -1.13
N SER A 131 -20.37 -9.32 -0.93
CA SER A 131 -20.23 -8.39 -2.05
C SER A 131 -18.85 -8.52 -2.69
N ASN A 132 -18.84 -8.65 -4.02
CA ASN A 132 -17.64 -8.53 -4.84
C ASN A 132 -17.21 -7.06 -5.03
N GLU A 133 -17.76 -6.15 -4.24
CA GLU A 133 -17.52 -4.73 -4.38
C GLU A 133 -16.13 -4.38 -3.84
N THR A 134 -15.35 -3.69 -4.67
CA THR A 134 -13.99 -3.30 -4.29
C THR A 134 -14.05 -2.13 -3.34
N ILE A 135 -13.37 -2.24 -2.19
CA ILE A 135 -13.25 -1.13 -1.26
C ILE A 135 -12.42 -0.05 -1.93
N SER A 136 -12.99 1.15 -2.07
CA SER A 136 -12.27 2.29 -2.64
C SER A 136 -11.23 2.79 -1.64
N VAL A 137 -9.98 2.88 -2.08
CA VAL A 137 -8.82 3.21 -1.24
C VAL A 137 -8.02 4.32 -1.89
N LYS A 138 -7.47 5.21 -1.05
CA LYS A 138 -6.52 6.24 -1.42
C LYS A 138 -5.18 6.05 -0.71
N LEU A 139 -4.09 6.16 -1.48
CA LEU A 139 -2.72 6.16 -0.98
C LEU A 139 -2.38 7.54 -0.37
N ILE A 140 -1.67 7.52 0.75
CA ILE A 140 -1.22 8.70 1.52
C ILE A 140 0.26 8.54 1.92
N ASP A 141 0.83 9.58 2.53
CA ASP A 141 2.19 9.61 3.11
C ASP A 141 3.32 9.40 2.09
N PHE A 142 3.61 10.44 1.32
CA PHE A 142 4.61 10.41 0.24
C PHE A 142 6.00 10.89 0.66
N ASN A 143 6.28 10.91 1.96
CA ASN A 143 7.48 11.55 2.53
C ASN A 143 8.80 11.00 1.99
N ILE A 144 8.82 9.71 1.63
CA ILE A 144 10.00 9.07 1.03
C ILE A 144 9.79 8.62 -0.41
N SER A 145 8.64 8.94 -1.00
CA SER A 145 8.32 8.55 -2.36
C SER A 145 9.20 9.26 -3.38
N VAL A 146 9.33 8.62 -4.54
CA VAL A 146 10.09 9.13 -5.67
C VAL A 146 9.20 9.16 -6.90
N ILE A 147 9.01 10.33 -7.50
CA ILE A 147 8.43 10.45 -8.84
C ILE A 147 9.54 10.18 -9.87
N ASN A 148 9.33 9.17 -10.71
CA ASN A 148 10.26 8.82 -11.78
C ASN A 148 9.54 8.84 -13.12
N SER A 149 9.72 9.94 -13.87
CA SER A 149 9.19 10.05 -15.23
C SER A 149 9.86 9.11 -16.25
N LYS A 150 10.95 8.40 -15.89
CA LYS A 150 11.80 7.62 -16.82
C LYS A 150 12.31 6.27 -16.28
N GLY A 151 11.62 5.68 -15.30
CA GLY A 151 11.64 4.24 -15.07
C GLY A 151 12.84 3.58 -14.36
N HIS A 152 13.98 4.21 -14.07
CA HIS A 152 15.03 3.57 -13.23
C HIS A 152 15.82 4.53 -12.32
N VAL A 153 16.14 4.01 -11.12
CA VAL A 153 17.07 4.42 -10.04
C VAL A 153 17.08 5.90 -9.65
N ALA A 154 16.25 6.28 -8.68
CA ALA A 154 16.64 7.36 -7.78
C ALA A 154 17.68 6.82 -6.81
N HIS A 155 18.75 7.57 -6.56
CA HIS A 155 19.53 7.36 -5.36
C HIS A 155 18.82 8.15 -4.26
N THR A 156 18.30 7.45 -3.24
CA THR A 156 17.92 8.13 -2.00
C THR A 156 18.85 7.62 -0.91
N GLU A 157 19.61 8.52 -0.31
CA GLU A 157 20.52 8.24 0.82
C GLU A 157 19.76 7.88 2.11
N TYR A 158 18.43 7.80 2.06
CA TYR A 158 17.53 7.84 3.22
C TYR A 158 16.58 6.63 3.28
N ILE A 159 17.09 5.48 2.88
CA ILE A 159 16.35 4.21 2.92
C ILE A 159 16.80 3.48 4.18
N VAL A 160 16.34 3.95 5.34
CA VAL A 160 16.83 3.49 6.66
C VAL A 160 15.72 2.80 7.43
N ASP A 161 15.23 1.68 6.90
CA ASP A 161 14.42 0.78 7.70
C ASP A 161 14.75 -0.68 7.42
N ALA A 162 14.85 -1.48 8.47
CA ALA A 162 15.31 -2.86 8.41
C ALA A 162 14.28 -3.82 7.76
N ILE A 163 13.10 -3.31 7.42
CA ILE A 163 11.92 -4.10 7.02
C ILE A 163 11.66 -4.02 5.50
N GLN A 164 12.61 -3.45 4.77
CA GLN A 164 12.54 -3.23 3.34
C GLN A 164 12.71 -4.49 2.50
N ALA A 165 12.40 -4.35 1.20
CA ALA A 165 12.71 -5.34 0.20
C ALA A 165 14.23 -5.66 0.21
N PRO A 166 14.64 -6.94 0.10
CA PRO A 166 16.04 -7.37 0.28
C PRO A 166 17.03 -6.59 -0.59
N GLU A 167 16.64 -6.23 -1.82
CA GLU A 167 17.49 -5.52 -2.77
C GLU A 167 17.80 -4.06 -2.39
N LEU A 168 17.04 -3.47 -1.46
CA LEU A 168 17.30 -2.13 -0.93
C LEU A 168 18.45 -2.12 0.07
N LEU A 169 18.85 -3.29 0.59
CA LEU A 169 20.01 -3.45 1.48
C LEU A 169 21.33 -3.61 0.71
N ASN A 170 21.27 -3.70 -0.62
CA ASN A 170 22.47 -3.78 -1.48
C ASN A 170 23.23 -2.44 -1.52
N ASN A 171 24.50 -2.49 -1.91
CA ASN A 171 25.32 -1.31 -2.13
C ASN A 171 25.88 -1.28 -3.58
N PRO A 172 25.34 -0.42 -4.47
CA PRO A 172 24.25 0.52 -4.26
C PRO A 172 22.86 -0.16 -4.19
N PRO A 173 21.86 0.47 -3.55
CA PRO A 173 20.51 -0.07 -3.47
C PRO A 173 19.83 -0.08 -4.85
N LEU A 174 19.09 -1.15 -5.15
CA LEU A 174 18.31 -1.25 -6.39
C LEU A 174 16.87 -0.79 -6.14
N ILE A 175 16.59 0.48 -6.43
CA ILE A 175 15.23 1.02 -6.26
C ILE A 175 14.40 0.81 -7.52
N THR A 176 13.37 -0.02 -7.40
CA THR A 176 12.35 -0.24 -8.42
C THR A 176 10.97 -0.31 -7.77
N ASN A 177 9.91 -0.25 -8.57
CA ASN A 177 8.55 -0.47 -8.07
C ASN A 177 8.35 -1.88 -7.46
N LYS A 178 9.27 -2.82 -7.69
CA LYS A 178 9.26 -4.15 -7.06
C LYS A 178 9.51 -4.10 -5.56
N ALA A 179 10.11 -3.03 -5.05
CA ALA A 179 10.21 -2.81 -3.61
C ALA A 179 8.82 -2.60 -2.97
N ASP A 180 7.97 -1.79 -3.60
CA ASP A 180 6.58 -1.61 -3.16
C ASP A 180 5.77 -2.92 -3.24
N VAL A 181 6.01 -3.74 -4.28
CA VAL A 181 5.36 -5.06 -4.41
C VAL A 181 5.73 -5.99 -3.26
N TRP A 182 6.99 -5.99 -2.84
CA TRP A 182 7.43 -6.74 -1.66
C TRP A 182 6.72 -6.27 -0.40
N SER A 183 6.72 -4.96 -0.15
CA SER A 183 6.08 -4.35 1.02
C SER A 183 4.55 -4.57 1.02
N PHE A 184 3.91 -4.56 -0.15
CA PHE A 184 2.51 -4.96 -0.30
C PHE A 184 2.28 -6.42 0.11
N GLY A 185 3.19 -7.34 -0.27
CA GLY A 185 3.14 -8.74 0.16
C GLY A 185 3.31 -8.92 1.67
N LEU A 186 4.20 -8.16 2.30
CA LEU A 186 4.37 -8.14 3.76
C LEU A 186 3.14 -7.61 4.48
N MET A 187 2.56 -6.51 3.98
CA MET A 187 1.31 -5.95 4.50
C MET A 187 0.17 -6.99 4.42
N ALA A 188 0.03 -7.67 3.27
CA ALA A 188 -0.95 -8.74 3.10
C ALA A 188 -0.73 -9.89 4.09
N ALA A 189 0.52 -10.30 4.31
CA ALA A 189 0.87 -11.33 5.29
C ALA A 189 0.54 -10.90 6.73
N GLY A 190 0.83 -9.65 7.11
CA GLY A 190 0.46 -9.09 8.40
C GLY A 190 -1.04 -9.19 8.66
N LEU A 191 -1.84 -8.69 7.72
CA LEU A 191 -3.30 -8.74 7.83
C LEU A 191 -3.84 -10.18 7.85
N PHE A 192 -3.31 -11.06 6.99
CA PHE A 192 -3.74 -12.46 6.89
C PHE A 192 -3.43 -13.28 8.15
N HIS A 193 -2.31 -12.98 8.82
CA HIS A 193 -1.93 -13.63 10.08
C HIS A 193 -2.34 -12.82 11.32
N ASN A 194 -3.18 -11.79 11.15
CA ASN A 194 -3.64 -10.89 12.21
C ASN A 194 -2.49 -10.36 13.10
N THR A 195 -1.42 -9.91 12.45
CA THR A 195 -0.21 -9.40 13.07
C THR A 195 0.23 -8.09 12.40
N ASN A 196 1.25 -7.41 12.93
CA ASN A 196 1.81 -6.23 12.30
C ASN A 196 2.85 -6.60 11.22
N TYR A 197 3.20 -5.64 10.39
CA TYR A 197 4.13 -5.86 9.28
C TYR A 197 5.55 -6.25 9.75
N GLU A 198 6.00 -5.81 10.94
CA GLU A 198 7.29 -6.20 11.52
C GLU A 198 7.33 -7.69 11.87
N THR A 199 6.34 -8.16 12.62
CA THR A 199 6.21 -9.56 12.98
C THR A 199 5.98 -10.43 11.75
N ALA A 200 5.24 -9.94 10.75
CA ALA A 200 5.10 -10.65 9.49
C ALA A 200 6.45 -10.83 8.77
N ARG A 201 7.32 -9.82 8.81
CA ARG A 201 8.67 -9.90 8.23
C ARG A 201 9.56 -10.91 8.92
N GLU A 202 9.49 -10.99 10.25
CA GLU A 202 10.26 -11.94 11.07
C GLU A 202 9.84 -13.40 10.80
N ASN A 203 8.54 -13.62 10.60
CA ASN A 203 7.97 -14.95 10.37
C ASN A 203 7.79 -15.30 8.89
N LEU A 204 8.22 -14.44 7.96
CA LEU A 204 7.97 -14.60 6.53
C LEU A 204 8.47 -15.95 5.98
N ALA A 205 9.61 -16.44 6.46
CA ALA A 205 10.14 -17.73 6.04
C ALA A 205 9.19 -18.87 6.42
N GLU A 206 8.66 -18.86 7.66
CA GLU A 206 7.67 -19.82 8.13
C GLU A 206 6.37 -19.71 7.32
N TYR A 207 5.88 -18.50 7.08
CA TYR A 207 4.66 -18.28 6.29
C TYR A 207 4.80 -18.79 4.85
N ARG A 208 5.99 -18.68 4.25
CA ARG A 208 6.25 -19.19 2.90
C ARG A 208 6.36 -20.72 2.84
N ASP A 209 6.81 -21.36 3.91
CA ASP A 209 6.96 -22.81 3.99
C ASP A 209 5.71 -23.50 4.55
N ASP A 210 4.76 -22.73 5.11
CA ASP A 210 3.50 -23.27 5.60
C ASP A 210 2.66 -23.81 4.42
N THR A 211 2.47 -25.13 4.42
CA THR A 211 1.69 -25.86 3.42
C THR A 211 0.23 -26.03 3.84
N ARG A 212 -0.14 -25.64 5.06
CA ARG A 212 -1.53 -25.65 5.54
C ARG A 212 -2.37 -24.62 4.78
N TYR A 213 -1.72 -23.54 4.34
CA TYR A 213 -2.32 -22.51 3.51
C TYR A 213 -1.76 -22.62 2.09
N ASN A 214 -2.64 -22.82 1.12
CA ASN A 214 -2.33 -22.79 -0.32
C ASN A 214 -3.43 -22.07 -1.11
N GLY A 215 -4.16 -21.21 -0.40
CA GLY A 215 -5.25 -20.42 -0.94
C GLY A 215 -4.75 -19.27 -1.80
N ARG A 216 -5.70 -18.46 -2.28
CA ARG A 216 -5.39 -17.35 -3.19
C ARG A 216 -4.49 -16.30 -2.54
N LEU A 217 -4.75 -15.94 -1.28
CA LEU A 217 -3.96 -14.97 -0.52
C LEU A 217 -2.54 -15.47 -0.23
N ASP A 218 -2.39 -16.75 0.08
CA ASP A 218 -1.08 -17.37 0.28
C ASP A 218 -0.20 -17.29 -1.00
N GLN A 219 -0.78 -17.62 -2.15
CA GLN A 219 -0.09 -17.50 -3.44
C GLN A 219 0.33 -16.05 -3.75
N LEU A 220 -0.54 -15.08 -3.42
CA LEU A 220 -0.23 -13.65 -3.56
C LEU A 220 0.94 -13.23 -2.67
N ILE A 221 0.89 -13.57 -1.38
CA ILE A 221 1.96 -13.27 -0.41
C ILE A 221 3.28 -13.86 -0.90
N LYS A 222 3.29 -15.15 -1.25
CA LYS A 222 4.48 -15.85 -1.74
C LYS A 222 5.04 -15.24 -3.02
N ALA A 223 4.19 -14.82 -3.96
CA ALA A 223 4.63 -14.21 -5.21
C ALA A 223 5.20 -12.79 -5.02
N CYS A 224 4.55 -11.97 -4.21
CA CYS A 224 4.97 -10.60 -3.90
C CYS A 224 6.28 -10.56 -3.09
N THR A 225 6.49 -11.54 -2.22
CA THR A 225 7.67 -11.62 -1.32
C THR A 225 8.79 -12.54 -1.85
N ARG A 226 8.88 -12.74 -3.18
CA ARG A 226 10.03 -13.45 -3.79
C ARG A 226 11.29 -12.61 -3.61
N GLU A 227 12.40 -13.26 -3.22
CA GLU A 227 13.69 -12.60 -2.99
C GLU A 227 14.17 -11.83 -4.23
N ASN A 228 14.12 -12.46 -5.40
CA ASN A 228 14.47 -11.80 -6.66
C ASN A 228 13.35 -10.82 -7.08
N PRO A 229 13.61 -9.50 -7.15
CA PRO A 229 12.60 -8.51 -7.54
C PRO A 229 12.01 -8.75 -8.92
N ASN A 230 12.79 -9.31 -9.86
CA ASN A 230 12.31 -9.63 -11.21
C ASN A 230 11.33 -10.80 -11.24
N SER A 231 11.31 -11.62 -10.19
CA SER A 231 10.37 -12.72 -10.05
C SER A 231 9.06 -12.30 -9.39
N ARG A 232 8.97 -11.09 -8.82
CA ARG A 232 7.72 -10.56 -8.24
C ARG A 232 6.78 -10.09 -9.36
N PRO A 233 5.45 -10.17 -9.18
CA PRO A 233 4.49 -9.66 -10.15
C PRO A 233 4.57 -8.13 -10.32
N THR A 234 3.92 -7.58 -11.34
CA THR A 234 3.60 -6.14 -11.37
C THR A 234 2.29 -5.90 -10.63
N MET A 235 2.01 -4.65 -10.24
CA MET A 235 0.71 -4.34 -9.64
C MET A 235 -0.47 -4.59 -10.60
N ASP A 236 -0.27 -4.50 -11.92
CA ASP A 236 -1.27 -4.92 -12.91
C ASP A 236 -1.62 -6.41 -12.78
N SER A 237 -0.60 -7.26 -12.67
CA SER A 237 -0.80 -8.70 -12.45
C SER A 237 -1.44 -8.97 -11.11
N VAL A 238 -1.05 -8.24 -10.05
CA VAL A 238 -1.67 -8.36 -8.71
C VAL A 238 -3.15 -8.01 -8.75
N VAL A 239 -3.53 -6.89 -9.38
CA VAL A 239 -4.94 -6.49 -9.55
C VAL A 239 -5.70 -7.55 -10.35
N SER A 240 -5.13 -8.04 -11.46
CA SER A 240 -5.75 -9.09 -12.29
C SER A 240 -5.97 -10.38 -11.49
N PHE A 241 -4.99 -10.76 -10.68
CA PHE A 241 -5.08 -11.92 -9.79
C PHE A 241 -6.14 -11.69 -8.72
N LEU A 242 -6.15 -10.57 -8.01
CA LEU A 242 -7.18 -10.32 -6.99
C LEU A 242 -8.60 -10.28 -7.58
N ASN A 243 -8.75 -9.88 -8.84
CA ASN A 243 -10.02 -9.88 -9.57
C ASN A 243 -10.44 -11.24 -10.16
N GLY A 244 -9.67 -12.31 -9.95
CA GLY A 244 -9.98 -13.62 -10.53
C GLY A 244 -9.68 -13.76 -12.02
N GLN A 245 -9.03 -12.78 -12.64
CA GLN A 245 -8.70 -12.76 -14.07
C GLN A 245 -7.40 -13.51 -14.38
N LEU A 246 -6.54 -13.65 -13.38
CA LEU A 246 -5.29 -14.41 -13.44
C LEU A 246 -5.33 -15.52 -12.39
N ASN A 247 -5.00 -16.75 -12.77
CA ASN A 247 -5.11 -17.91 -11.87
C ASN A 247 -3.89 -18.09 -10.95
N ASP A 248 -2.69 -17.69 -11.41
CA ASP A 248 -1.43 -17.80 -10.68
C ASP A 248 -0.40 -16.74 -11.15
N PHE A 249 0.76 -16.69 -10.49
CA PHE A 249 1.90 -15.82 -10.85
C PHE A 249 3.08 -16.64 -11.39
N SER A 250 2.79 -17.67 -12.19
CA SER A 250 3.80 -18.56 -12.77
C SER A 250 4.90 -17.82 -13.54
#